data_AF-A0A8C7YAT7-F1
#
_entry.id   AF-A0A8C7YAT7-F1
#
_cell.length_a   1.000
_cell.length_b   1.000
_cell.length_c   1.000
_cell.angle_alpha   90.00
_cell.angle_beta   90.00
_cell.angle_gamma   90.00
#
_symmetry.space_group_name_H-M   'P 1'
#
loop_
_entity.id
_entity.type
_entity.pdbx_description
1 polymer ?
#
loop_
_entity_poly.entity_id
_entity_poly.type
_entity_poly.pdbx_seq_one_letter_code
_entity_poly.pdbx_strand_id
1 'polypeptide(L)'
;MPGGWRSSSGHPGLVRSVCSYHRPFSVHHLILLPLFLSARPEQARRELRRLKEEARRKHAVAVIWAYWQGLKVRREYRKFFRANAGRKIYNFTVQRIIQKYFLNLRKNLPSMSPIDKSWPTRPYSFLDGVHTELRRIFHLWRCKKYRSQFTEEKKAVYEEKLEASKLFKDKKALYPSSVSQSFKGDYLEINKNPKYQKLHSAVDEKVLLADTISKINRANGKGTPRIFLLTKKSVVLADQKTGQVKASVPLLDLASVSVSKQSDGFFALKLKEGSASAVKGDFLLSSERLIEIITKLYRLSAANAERVPLSVDISDEFLVQFKNDKVCVKFIQGSPRNGNSASCKRKNNRLLEVSVPSTP
;
A
#
# COMPACT_ATOMS: atom_id res chain seq x y z
N MET A 1 -28.00 37.25 -32.00
CA MET A 1 -27.65 37.05 -33.42
C MET A 1 -27.42 35.57 -33.68
N PRO A 2 -28.48 34.80 -33.99
CA PRO A 2 -28.38 33.41 -34.42
C PRO A 2 -28.19 33.36 -35.94
N GLY A 3 -27.32 32.48 -36.45
CA GLY A 3 -27.10 32.31 -37.88
C GLY A 3 -26.75 30.87 -38.19
N GLY A 4 -27.74 30.11 -38.64
CA GLY A 4 -27.65 28.68 -38.88
C GLY A 4 -26.77 28.29 -40.06
N TRP A 5 -26.16 27.12 -39.94
CA TRP A 5 -25.53 26.44 -41.07
C TRP A 5 -26.55 25.51 -41.71
N ARG A 6 -27.11 25.98 -42.83
CA ARG A 6 -27.88 25.19 -43.78
C ARG A 6 -26.94 24.20 -44.49
N SER A 7 -27.41 22.97 -44.57
CA SER A 7 -26.97 21.90 -45.45
C SER A 7 -26.86 22.34 -46.91
N SER A 8 -25.78 21.96 -47.59
CA SER A 8 -25.77 21.72 -49.04
C SER A 8 -24.73 20.64 -49.38
N SER A 9 -25.30 19.56 -49.92
CA SER A 9 -24.71 18.43 -50.63
C SER A 9 -23.48 18.71 -51.50
N GLY A 10 -22.53 17.77 -51.52
CA GLY A 10 -21.51 17.73 -52.58
C GLY A 10 -20.31 16.82 -52.30
N HIS A 11 -20.43 15.57 -52.74
CA HIS A 11 -19.36 14.59 -53.03
C HIS A 11 -18.50 13.98 -51.90
N PRO A 12 -18.68 12.68 -51.62
CA PRO A 12 -17.73 11.86 -50.89
C PRO A 12 -16.72 11.24 -51.87
N GLY A 13 -15.43 11.42 -51.64
CA GLY A 13 -14.46 10.72 -52.49
C GLY A 13 -13.00 11.03 -52.21
N LEU A 14 -12.48 10.65 -51.04
CA LEU A 14 -11.07 10.29 -50.91
C LEU A 14 -10.76 9.53 -49.61
N VAL A 15 -11.41 8.38 -49.40
CA VAL A 15 -10.93 7.40 -48.40
C VAL A 15 -11.09 6.00 -49.00
N ARG A 16 -9.99 5.24 -48.97
CA ARG A 16 -9.83 3.82 -49.38
C ARG A 16 -9.62 3.57 -50.88
N SER A 17 -8.36 3.58 -51.30
CA SER A 17 -7.88 2.53 -52.21
C SER A 17 -6.81 1.73 -51.45
N VAL A 18 -7.29 0.99 -50.46
CA VAL A 18 -6.58 -0.14 -49.87
C VAL A 18 -6.98 -1.33 -50.72
N CYS A 19 -5.98 -2.01 -51.28
CA CYS A 19 -6.02 -3.34 -51.90
C CYS A 19 -7.39 -4.04 -51.87
N SER A 20 -8.23 -3.75 -52.86
CA SER A 20 -9.27 -4.70 -53.26
C SER A 20 -8.63 -5.64 -54.27
N TYR A 21 -8.06 -6.73 -53.75
CA TYR A 21 -7.93 -7.95 -54.53
C TYR A 21 -9.35 -8.33 -54.97
N HIS A 22 -9.76 -7.89 -56.15
CA HIS A 22 -10.83 -8.56 -56.87
C HIS A 22 -10.33 -9.97 -57.13
N ARG A 23 -10.78 -10.93 -56.30
CA ARG A 23 -10.78 -12.34 -56.69
C ARG A 23 -11.40 -12.37 -58.08
N PRO A 24 -10.72 -12.86 -59.12
CA PRO A 24 -11.41 -13.13 -60.36
C PRO A 24 -12.49 -14.14 -60.00
N PHE A 25 -13.75 -13.76 -60.23
CA PHE A 25 -14.86 -14.68 -60.31
C PHE A 25 -14.37 -15.89 -61.11
N SER A 26 -14.54 -17.07 -60.51
CA SER A 26 -14.18 -18.35 -61.10
C SER A 26 -14.69 -18.42 -62.54
N VAL A 27 -13.79 -18.25 -63.51
CA VAL A 27 -14.12 -18.32 -64.96
C VAL A 27 -14.23 -19.79 -65.40
N HIS A 28 -14.43 -20.72 -64.46
CA HIS A 28 -14.45 -22.15 -64.73
C HIS A 28 -15.78 -22.67 -65.28
N HIS A 29 -16.77 -21.81 -65.57
CA HIS A 29 -18.11 -22.30 -65.91
C HIS A 29 -18.79 -21.72 -67.16
N LEU A 30 -18.10 -20.99 -68.06
CA LEU A 30 -18.78 -20.35 -69.21
C LEU A 30 -17.96 -20.28 -70.51
N ILE A 31 -17.06 -21.22 -70.77
CA ILE A 31 -16.37 -21.35 -72.10
C ILE A 31 -16.65 -22.72 -72.76
N LEU A 32 -17.58 -23.51 -72.24
CA LEU A 32 -17.99 -24.76 -72.89
C LEU A 32 -19.45 -24.70 -73.30
N LEU A 33 -19.64 -24.75 -74.62
CA LEU A 33 -20.86 -24.90 -75.43
C LEU A 33 -21.55 -23.58 -75.84
N PRO A 34 -21.75 -23.32 -77.16
CA PRO A 34 -21.94 -24.31 -78.22
C PRO A 34 -20.96 -24.15 -79.40
N LEU A 35 -20.07 -25.13 -79.59
CA LEU A 35 -19.41 -25.38 -80.88
C LEU A 35 -19.56 -26.86 -81.28
N PHE A 36 -20.71 -27.43 -80.94
CA PHE A 36 -21.18 -28.66 -81.57
C PHE A 36 -22.31 -28.28 -82.52
N LEU A 37 -21.94 -28.00 -83.77
CA LEU A 37 -22.66 -28.33 -85.00
C LEU A 37 -21.90 -27.69 -86.18
N SER A 38 -21.09 -28.51 -86.86
CA SER A 38 -20.43 -28.27 -88.17
C SER A 38 -19.09 -27.52 -88.30
N ALA A 39 -18.20 -27.54 -87.31
CA ALA A 39 -16.83 -27.01 -87.48
C ALA A 39 -15.74 -28.03 -87.12
N ARG A 40 -14.77 -28.23 -88.01
CA ARG A 40 -13.63 -29.12 -87.79
C ARG A 40 -12.90 -28.70 -86.50
N PRO A 41 -12.48 -29.62 -85.60
CA PRO A 41 -11.80 -29.29 -84.33
C PRO A 41 -10.61 -28.32 -84.47
N GLU A 42 -9.99 -28.30 -85.64
CA GLU A 42 -8.92 -27.38 -86.00
C GLU A 42 -9.36 -25.91 -86.11
N GLN A 43 -10.60 -25.63 -86.52
CA GLN A 43 -11.15 -24.28 -86.62
C GLN A 43 -11.38 -23.69 -85.21
N ALA A 44 -11.96 -24.47 -84.29
CA ALA A 44 -12.12 -24.06 -82.89
C ALA A 44 -10.77 -23.80 -82.20
N ARG A 45 -9.74 -24.64 -82.46
CA ARG A 45 -8.37 -24.43 -81.96
C ARG A 45 -7.69 -23.19 -82.56
N ARG A 46 -8.00 -22.85 -83.81
CA ARG A 46 -7.51 -21.62 -84.46
C ARG A 46 -8.16 -20.38 -83.84
N GLU A 47 -9.47 -20.40 -83.64
CA GLU A 47 -10.19 -19.27 -83.05
C GLU A 47 -9.80 -19.03 -81.58
N LEU A 48 -9.63 -20.08 -80.78
CA LEU A 48 -9.14 -19.95 -79.41
C LEU A 48 -7.72 -19.34 -79.35
N ARG A 49 -6.83 -19.69 -80.30
CA ARG A 49 -5.49 -19.10 -80.39
C ARG A 49 -5.56 -17.61 -80.70
N ARG A 50 -6.43 -17.22 -81.64
CA ARG A 50 -6.70 -15.82 -81.98
C ARG A 50 -7.20 -15.04 -80.77
N LEU A 51 -8.23 -15.54 -80.08
CA LEU A 51 -8.79 -14.88 -78.88
C LEU A 51 -7.76 -14.75 -77.74
N LYS A 52 -6.92 -15.78 -77.52
CA LYS A 52 -5.81 -15.69 -76.54
C LYS A 52 -4.75 -14.67 -76.95
N GLU A 53 -4.48 -14.51 -78.23
CA GLU A 53 -3.54 -13.50 -78.73
C GLU A 53 -4.11 -12.09 -78.61
N GLU A 54 -5.39 -11.89 -78.94
CA GLU A 54 -6.09 -10.62 -78.73
C GLU A 54 -6.14 -10.24 -77.25
N ALA A 55 -6.41 -11.19 -76.35
CA ALA A 55 -6.36 -10.96 -74.91
C ALA A 55 -4.95 -10.56 -74.43
N ARG A 56 -3.89 -11.22 -74.92
CA ARG A 56 -2.50 -10.86 -74.62
C ARG A 56 -2.16 -9.46 -75.13
N ARG A 57 -2.59 -9.09 -76.34
CA ARG A 57 -2.38 -7.75 -76.91
C ARG A 57 -3.11 -6.69 -76.08
N LYS A 58 -4.36 -6.93 -75.70
CA LYS A 58 -5.14 -6.03 -74.82
C LYS A 58 -4.48 -5.86 -73.45
N HIS A 59 -3.97 -6.96 -72.87
CA HIS A 59 -3.24 -6.90 -71.61
C HIS A 59 -1.94 -6.11 -71.73
N ALA A 60 -1.15 -6.35 -72.78
CA ALA A 60 0.08 -5.61 -73.03
C ALA A 60 -0.18 -4.10 -73.18
N VAL A 61 -1.22 -3.71 -73.93
CA VAL A 61 -1.64 -2.31 -74.05
C VAL A 61 -2.03 -1.73 -72.70
N ALA A 62 -2.82 -2.45 -71.90
CA ALA A 62 -3.23 -1.99 -70.57
C ALA A 62 -2.02 -1.77 -69.63
N VAL A 63 -1.02 -2.67 -69.65
CA VAL A 63 0.20 -2.55 -68.85
C VAL A 63 1.05 -1.37 -69.30
N ILE A 64 1.28 -1.23 -70.61
CA ILE A 64 2.04 -0.11 -71.18
C ILE A 64 1.34 1.21 -70.85
N TRP A 65 0.03 1.27 -71.02
CA TRP A 65 -0.77 2.46 -70.72
C TRP A 65 -0.75 2.80 -69.23
N ALA A 66 -0.88 1.82 -68.33
CA ALA A 66 -0.77 2.03 -66.89
C ALA A 66 0.62 2.55 -66.49
N TYR A 67 1.69 2.02 -67.11
CA TYR A 67 3.05 2.50 -66.86
C TYR A 67 3.25 3.93 -67.34
N TRP A 68 2.75 4.26 -68.54
CA TRP A 68 2.81 5.61 -69.11
C TRP A 68 2.00 6.62 -68.28
N GLN A 69 0.77 6.28 -67.89
CA GLN A 69 -0.04 7.11 -67.00
C GLN A 69 0.66 7.34 -65.65
N GLY A 70 1.23 6.28 -65.05
CA GLY A 70 2.00 6.39 -63.82
C GLY A 70 3.25 7.27 -63.97
N LEU A 71 3.93 7.21 -65.12
CA LEU A 71 5.06 8.10 -65.43
C LEU A 71 4.62 9.56 -65.58
N LYS A 72 3.52 9.82 -66.31
CA LYS A 72 2.95 11.15 -66.53
C LYS A 72 2.58 11.79 -65.19
N VAL A 73 1.82 11.09 -64.35
CA VAL A 73 1.47 11.53 -62.99
C VAL A 73 2.73 11.75 -62.14
N ARG A 74 3.70 10.83 -62.14
CA ARG A 74 4.95 11.04 -61.38
C ARG A 74 5.75 12.26 -61.84
N ARG A 75 5.76 12.57 -63.15
CA ARG A 75 6.41 13.78 -63.69
C ARG A 75 5.67 15.05 -63.26
N GLU A 76 4.35 15.07 -63.42
CA GLU A 76 3.51 16.21 -63.05
C GLU A 76 3.58 16.50 -61.55
N TYR A 77 3.59 15.47 -60.70
CA TYR A 77 3.58 15.63 -59.26
C TYR A 77 4.97 15.68 -58.61
N ARG A 78 6.06 15.40 -59.35
CA ARG A 78 7.45 15.45 -58.84
C ARG A 78 7.78 16.80 -58.18
N LYS A 79 7.23 17.90 -58.72
CA LYS A 79 7.39 19.26 -58.21
C LYS A 79 6.80 19.48 -56.81
N PHE A 80 5.79 18.69 -56.43
CA PHE A 80 5.15 18.76 -55.12
C PHE A 80 5.84 17.85 -54.08
N PHE A 81 6.41 16.72 -54.52
CA PHE A 81 7.17 15.81 -53.67
C PHE A 81 8.64 16.24 -53.57
N ARG A 82 8.91 17.26 -52.77
CA ARG A 82 10.30 17.63 -52.41
C ARG A 82 11.00 16.39 -51.86
N ALA A 83 12.23 16.11 -52.31
CA ALA A 83 13.00 14.92 -51.93
C ALA A 83 13.10 14.68 -50.40
N ASN A 84 12.93 15.74 -49.59
CA ASN A 84 13.00 15.71 -48.14
C ASN A 84 11.64 15.68 -47.42
N ALA A 85 10.51 15.67 -48.14
CA ALA A 85 9.17 15.74 -47.54
C ALA A 85 8.86 14.53 -46.64
N GLY A 86 9.21 13.31 -47.09
CA GLY A 86 9.00 12.10 -46.29
C GLY A 86 9.75 12.12 -44.96
N ARG A 87 11.03 12.54 -44.97
CA ARG A 87 11.83 12.69 -43.75
C ARG A 87 11.25 13.74 -42.79
N LYS A 88 10.78 14.87 -43.32
CA LYS A 88 10.14 15.92 -42.52
C LYS A 88 8.85 15.41 -41.86
N ILE A 89 8.01 14.72 -42.61
CA ILE A 89 6.75 14.13 -42.10
C ILE A 89 7.06 13.07 -41.03
N TYR A 90 8.01 12.17 -41.30
CA TYR A 90 8.43 11.16 -40.34
C TYR A 90 8.90 11.78 -39.01
N ASN A 91 9.83 12.75 -39.08
CA ASN A 91 10.34 13.44 -37.89
C ASN A 91 9.21 14.14 -37.12
N PHE A 92 8.30 14.83 -37.83
CA PHE A 92 7.15 15.46 -37.22
C PHE A 92 6.24 14.46 -36.52
N THR A 93 5.94 13.32 -37.15
CA THR A 93 5.09 12.27 -36.57
C THR A 93 5.73 11.67 -35.31
N VAL A 94 7.02 11.34 -35.35
CA VAL A 94 7.75 10.84 -34.16
C VAL A 94 7.72 11.88 -33.03
N GLN A 95 8.00 13.15 -33.35
CA GLN A 95 7.95 14.23 -32.36
C GLN A 95 6.56 14.37 -31.74
N ARG A 96 5.49 14.29 -32.54
CA ARG A 96 4.10 14.34 -32.05
C ARG A 96 3.74 13.15 -31.17
N ILE A 97 4.20 11.95 -31.53
CA ILE A 97 3.99 10.75 -30.71
C ILE A 97 4.67 10.90 -29.34
N ILE A 98 5.93 11.37 -29.33
CA ILE A 98 6.69 11.62 -28.09
C ILE A 98 6.00 12.69 -27.23
N GLN A 99 5.57 13.81 -27.83
CA GLN A 99 4.82 14.86 -27.12
C GLN A 99 3.53 14.31 -26.50
N LYS A 100 2.73 13.57 -27.29
CA LYS A 100 1.48 12.97 -26.81
C LYS A 100 1.74 11.97 -25.69
N TYR A 101 2.82 11.19 -25.77
CA TYR A 101 3.25 10.28 -24.72
C TYR A 101 3.50 11.02 -23.39
N PHE A 102 4.34 12.06 -23.38
CA PHE A 102 4.66 12.79 -22.16
C PHE A 102 3.47 13.57 -21.59
N LEU A 103 2.62 14.16 -22.45
CA LEU A 103 1.40 14.85 -22.02
C LEU A 103 0.40 13.88 -21.39
N ASN A 104 0.25 12.69 -21.97
CA ASN A 104 -0.60 11.64 -21.42
C ASN A 104 -0.03 11.13 -20.08
N LEU A 105 1.28 10.88 -20.02
CA LEU A 105 1.95 10.44 -18.81
C LEU A 105 1.74 11.42 -17.65
N ARG A 106 1.92 12.72 -17.89
CA ARG A 106 1.69 13.78 -16.89
C ARG A 106 0.27 13.77 -16.33
N LYS A 107 -0.74 13.56 -17.18
CA LYS A 107 -2.15 13.55 -16.77
C LYS A 107 -2.51 12.33 -15.93
N ASN A 108 -1.85 11.20 -16.17
CA ASN A 108 -2.15 9.91 -15.56
C ASN A 108 -1.05 9.45 -14.58
N LEU A 109 -0.27 10.36 -14.00
CA LEU A 109 0.75 9.96 -13.03
C LEU A 109 0.12 9.25 -11.83
N PRO A 110 0.76 8.19 -11.31
CA PRO A 110 0.25 7.44 -10.17
C PRO A 110 0.34 8.27 -8.88
N SER A 111 -0.19 7.74 -7.78
CA SER A 111 -0.17 8.42 -6.49
C SER A 111 1.25 8.76 -6.05
N MET A 112 1.38 9.88 -5.34
CA MET A 112 2.62 10.29 -4.68
C MET A 112 3.03 9.33 -3.54
N SER A 113 2.13 8.44 -3.13
CA SER A 113 2.41 7.41 -2.14
C SER A 113 3.50 6.43 -2.61
N PRO A 114 4.58 6.21 -1.83
CA PRO A 114 5.65 5.29 -2.20
C PRO A 114 5.20 3.85 -2.47
N ILE A 115 4.14 3.40 -1.78
CA ILE A 115 3.62 2.02 -1.84
C ILE A 115 2.78 1.72 -3.09
N ASP A 116 2.32 2.76 -3.80
CA ASP A 116 1.46 2.59 -4.97
C ASP A 116 2.26 2.00 -6.15
N LYS A 117 1.86 0.82 -6.63
CA LYS A 117 2.55 0.12 -7.73
C LYS A 117 2.02 0.49 -9.12
N SER A 118 0.96 1.29 -9.18
CA SER A 118 0.31 1.67 -10.43
C SER A 118 1.25 2.46 -11.35
N TRP A 119 1.09 2.25 -12.65
CA TRP A 119 1.80 2.99 -13.70
C TRP A 119 0.94 3.01 -14.97
N PRO A 120 0.91 4.12 -15.74
CA PRO A 120 0.12 4.21 -16.97
C PRO A 120 0.45 3.13 -17.98
N THR A 121 -0.55 2.79 -18.80
CA THR A 121 -0.40 1.79 -19.85
C THR A 121 0.65 2.20 -20.87
N ARG A 122 1.38 1.19 -21.36
CA ARG A 122 2.46 1.34 -22.34
C ARG A 122 1.87 1.61 -23.73
N PRO A 123 1.99 2.83 -24.30
CA PRO A 123 1.25 3.14 -25.53
C PRO A 123 2.03 2.83 -26.82
N TYR A 124 3.37 2.83 -26.77
CA TYR A 124 4.22 2.69 -27.96
C TYR A 124 5.44 1.81 -27.66
N SER A 125 5.63 0.76 -28.46
CA SER A 125 6.71 -0.23 -28.28
C SER A 125 8.11 0.37 -28.42
N PHE A 126 8.31 1.30 -29.34
CA PHE A 126 9.62 1.94 -29.55
C PHE A 126 10.08 2.83 -28.38
N LEU A 127 9.18 3.16 -27.44
CA LEU A 127 9.49 3.95 -26.23
C LEU A 127 9.66 3.07 -24.99
N ASP A 128 9.79 1.75 -25.13
CA ASP A 128 9.72 0.84 -23.99
C ASP A 128 10.83 1.08 -22.94
N GLY A 129 12.08 1.24 -23.39
CA GLY A 129 13.19 1.57 -22.51
C GLY A 129 12.96 2.88 -21.77
N VAL A 130 12.45 3.90 -22.46
CA VAL A 130 12.11 5.20 -21.87
C VAL A 130 10.97 5.07 -20.86
N HIS A 131 9.93 4.30 -21.17
CA HIS A 131 8.78 4.09 -20.29
C HIS A 131 9.17 3.39 -18.99
N THR A 132 10.05 2.38 -19.09
CA THR A 132 10.59 1.65 -17.95
C THR A 132 11.50 2.52 -17.08
N GLU A 133 12.41 3.27 -17.69
CA GLU A 133 13.29 4.17 -16.94
C GLU A 133 12.53 5.31 -16.29
N LEU A 134 11.53 5.90 -16.95
CA LEU A 134 10.68 6.93 -16.35
C LEU A 134 9.92 6.42 -15.13
N ARG A 135 9.41 5.18 -15.18
CA ARG A 135 8.78 4.53 -14.02
C ARG A 135 9.75 4.42 -12.86
N ARG A 136 10.99 3.97 -13.13
CA ARG A 136 12.04 3.83 -12.12
C ARG A 136 12.43 5.17 -11.53
N ILE A 137 12.70 6.17 -12.38
CA ILE A 137 13.06 7.54 -11.96
C ILE A 137 11.95 8.15 -11.12
N PHE A 138 10.69 8.05 -11.56
CA PHE A 138 9.55 8.57 -10.82
C PHE A 138 9.40 7.91 -9.45
N HIS A 139 9.53 6.58 -9.38
CA HIS A 139 9.48 5.84 -8.12
C HIS A 139 10.59 6.27 -7.16
N LEU A 140 11.84 6.33 -7.62
CA LEU A 140 12.98 6.75 -6.80
C LEU A 140 12.83 8.20 -6.33
N TRP A 141 12.41 9.09 -7.23
CA TRP A 141 12.18 10.51 -6.91
C TRP A 141 11.07 10.69 -5.88
N ARG A 142 9.90 10.03 -6.05
CA ARG A 142 8.80 10.16 -5.08
C ARG A 142 9.18 9.56 -3.72
N CYS A 143 9.94 8.47 -3.69
CA CYS A 143 10.48 7.89 -2.45
C CYS A 143 11.47 8.84 -1.77
N LYS A 144 12.34 9.51 -2.53
CA LYS A 144 13.22 10.56 -2.00
C LYS A 144 12.40 11.73 -1.45
N LYS A 145 11.42 12.22 -2.22
CA LYS A 145 10.55 13.34 -1.84
C LYS A 145 9.74 13.04 -0.57
N TYR A 146 9.21 11.82 -0.45
CA TYR A 146 8.52 11.37 0.76
C TYR A 146 9.48 11.34 1.95
N ARG A 147 10.65 10.71 1.83
CA ARG A 147 11.66 10.66 2.90
C ARG A 147 12.15 12.04 3.34
N SER A 148 12.33 12.98 2.39
CA SER A 148 12.79 14.34 2.71
C SER A 148 11.77 15.17 3.50
N GLN A 149 10.51 14.75 3.58
CA GLN A 149 9.49 15.44 4.40
C GLN A 149 9.52 15.03 5.88
N PHE A 150 10.32 14.01 6.25
CA PHE A 150 10.38 13.52 7.61
C PHE A 150 11.40 14.32 8.42
N THR A 151 10.94 14.92 9.51
CA THR A 151 11.81 15.38 10.59
C THR A 151 12.32 14.18 11.38
N GLU A 152 13.43 14.34 12.10
CA GLU A 152 13.97 13.29 12.97
C GLU A 152 12.95 12.86 14.05
N GLU A 153 12.19 13.81 14.59
CA GLU A 153 11.12 13.55 15.54
C GLU A 153 10.03 12.65 14.94
N LYS A 154 9.53 12.98 13.74
CA LYS A 154 8.54 12.16 13.04
C LYS A 154 9.10 10.77 12.78
N LYS A 155 10.35 10.67 12.31
CA LYS A 155 11.03 9.39 12.07
C LYS A 155 11.07 8.54 13.34
N ALA A 156 11.45 9.12 14.49
CA ALA A 156 11.48 8.42 15.77
C ALA A 156 10.11 7.90 16.21
N VAL A 157 9.04 8.66 15.97
CA VAL A 157 7.65 8.24 16.23
C VAL A 157 7.23 7.09 15.32
N TYR A 158 7.57 7.15 14.03
CA TYR A 158 7.24 6.06 13.09
C TYR A 158 8.04 4.79 13.38
N GLU A 159 9.30 4.90 13.78
CA GLU A 159 10.11 3.76 14.25
C GLU A 159 9.47 3.10 15.47
N GLU A 160 9.02 3.90 16.44
CA GLU A 160 8.31 3.40 17.62
C GLU A 160 6.99 2.71 17.24
N LYS A 161 6.20 3.32 16.35
CA LYS A 161 4.96 2.71 15.82
C LYS A 161 5.22 1.44 15.01
N LEU A 162 6.35 1.35 14.32
CA LEU A 162 6.77 0.16 13.59
C LEU A 162 7.09 -0.99 14.56
N GLU A 163 7.77 -0.71 15.67
CA GLU A 163 7.99 -1.69 16.74
C GLU A 163 6.67 -2.16 17.36
N ALA A 164 5.77 -1.23 17.68
CA ALA A 164 4.42 -1.57 18.14
C ALA A 164 3.69 -2.49 17.14
N SER A 165 3.84 -2.24 15.83
CA SER A 165 3.28 -3.09 14.79
C SER A 165 3.86 -4.50 14.80
N LYS A 166 5.19 -4.63 14.90
CA LYS A 166 5.84 -5.95 14.99
C LYS A 166 5.39 -6.75 16.22
N LEU A 167 5.14 -6.06 17.32
CA LEU A 167 4.72 -6.68 18.59
C LEU A 167 3.25 -7.11 18.57
N PHE A 168 2.33 -6.25 18.11
CA PHE A 168 0.89 -6.42 18.36
C PHE A 168 0.03 -6.64 17.12
N LYS A 169 0.51 -6.29 15.92
CA LYS A 169 -0.29 -6.44 14.70
C LYS A 169 -0.70 -7.89 14.51
N ASP A 170 -1.97 -8.11 14.26
CA ASP A 170 -2.61 -9.42 14.06
C ASP A 170 -2.52 -10.37 15.28
N LYS A 171 -1.99 -9.90 16.43
CA LYS A 171 -1.85 -10.67 17.68
C LYS A 171 -2.74 -10.16 18.82
N LYS A 172 -3.07 -8.87 18.83
CA LYS A 172 -3.95 -8.25 19.83
C LYS A 172 -5.06 -7.45 19.18
N ALA A 173 -6.32 -7.74 19.53
CA ALA A 173 -7.50 -7.11 18.96
C ALA A 173 -7.59 -5.59 19.24
N LEU A 174 -6.96 -5.10 20.32
CA LEU A 174 -6.87 -3.66 20.61
C LEU A 174 -5.97 -2.89 19.62
N TYR A 175 -5.05 -3.56 18.93
CA TYR A 175 -4.01 -2.87 18.16
C TYR A 175 -4.54 -1.97 17.04
N PRO A 176 -5.50 -2.38 16.18
CA PRO A 176 -6.00 -1.54 15.08
C PRO A 176 -6.54 -0.18 15.53
N SER A 177 -7.28 -0.12 16.64
CA SER A 177 -7.82 1.14 17.19
C SER A 177 -6.75 2.02 17.84
N SER A 178 -5.59 1.46 18.19
CA SER A 178 -4.45 2.20 18.74
C SER A 178 -3.58 2.89 17.68
N VAL A 179 -3.70 2.50 16.40
CA VAL A 179 -2.83 3.00 15.32
C VAL A 179 -2.98 4.51 15.16
N SER A 180 -4.21 5.02 15.19
CA SER A 180 -4.54 6.44 15.06
C SER A 180 -4.16 7.30 16.27
N GLN A 181 -3.92 6.69 17.43
CA GLN A 181 -3.55 7.41 18.65
C GLN A 181 -2.09 7.86 18.59
N SER A 182 -1.79 9.12 18.87
CA SER A 182 -0.40 9.59 18.93
C SER A 182 0.31 9.09 20.20
N PHE A 183 1.59 8.73 20.08
CA PHE A 183 2.44 8.40 21.23
C PHE A 183 3.03 9.69 21.79
N LYS A 184 2.46 10.21 22.90
CA LYS A 184 2.90 11.49 23.52
C LYS A 184 4.04 11.27 24.52
N GLY A 185 4.09 10.11 25.17
CA GLY A 185 4.96 9.86 26.32
C GLY A 185 4.43 10.49 27.60
N ASP A 186 4.85 11.71 27.93
CA ASP A 186 4.44 12.38 29.16
C ASP A 186 3.05 13.01 29.00
N TYR A 187 2.00 12.29 29.42
CA TYR A 187 0.62 12.77 29.40
C TYR A 187 0.27 13.65 30.60
N LEU A 188 0.99 13.50 31.71
CA LEU A 188 0.75 14.23 32.95
C LEU A 188 1.56 15.53 33.07
N GLU A 189 2.54 15.70 32.18
CA GLU A 189 3.47 16.83 32.13
C GLU A 189 4.12 17.05 33.49
N ILE A 190 4.70 15.97 34.01
CA ILE A 190 5.19 15.87 35.41
C ILE A 190 6.13 17.02 35.76
N ASN A 191 6.96 17.45 34.81
CA ASN A 191 7.93 18.52 35.01
C ASN A 191 7.28 19.92 35.07
N LYS A 192 6.12 20.10 34.42
CA LYS A 192 5.45 21.41 34.34
C LYS A 192 4.36 21.56 35.39
N ASN A 193 3.73 20.45 35.78
CA ASN A 193 2.54 20.47 36.61
C ASN A 193 2.90 20.59 38.10
N PRO A 194 2.50 21.68 38.79
CA PRO A 194 2.81 21.88 40.21
C PRO A 194 2.34 20.74 41.12
N LYS A 195 1.23 20.08 40.75
CA LYS A 195 0.66 18.94 41.49
C LYS A 195 1.66 17.80 41.68
N TYR A 196 2.59 17.62 40.73
CA TYR A 196 3.53 16.50 40.72
C TYR A 196 4.95 16.91 41.09
N GLN A 197 5.18 18.13 41.59
CA GLN A 197 6.52 18.58 42.00
C GLN A 197 7.20 17.62 42.99
N LYS A 198 6.48 17.14 44.01
CA LYS A 198 7.04 16.17 44.97
C LYS A 198 7.49 14.86 44.31
N LEU A 199 6.74 14.40 43.31
CA LEU A 199 7.05 13.20 42.56
C LEU A 199 8.19 13.43 41.58
N HIS A 200 8.25 14.61 40.97
CA HIS A 200 9.36 15.03 40.12
C HIS A 200 10.67 15.10 40.92
N SER A 201 10.67 15.72 42.10
CA SER A 201 11.85 15.74 42.98
C SER A 201 12.28 14.36 43.47
N ALA A 202 11.34 13.40 43.57
CA ALA A 202 11.66 12.02 43.95
C ALA A 202 12.20 11.18 42.77
N VAL A 203 12.06 11.66 41.54
CA VAL A 203 12.49 10.97 40.32
C VAL A 203 13.49 11.87 39.60
N ASP A 204 14.77 11.67 39.93
CA ASP A 204 15.90 12.46 39.40
C ASP A 204 16.14 12.27 37.89
N GLU A 205 15.45 11.32 37.26
CA GLU A 205 15.63 10.98 35.85
C GLU A 205 14.56 11.58 34.93
N LYS A 206 14.98 11.85 33.69
CA LYS A 206 14.07 12.25 32.61
C LYS A 206 12.94 11.22 32.43
N VAL A 207 11.71 11.67 32.64
CA VAL A 207 10.49 10.89 32.42
C VAL A 207 10.27 10.71 30.92
N LEU A 208 10.07 9.46 30.49
CA LEU A 208 9.82 9.08 29.10
C LEU A 208 8.34 8.85 28.82
N LEU A 209 7.61 8.35 29.81
CA LEU A 209 6.16 8.23 29.78
C LEU A 209 5.60 8.46 31.18
N ALA A 210 4.50 9.20 31.26
CA ALA A 210 3.73 9.36 32.48
C ALA A 210 2.25 9.30 32.17
N ASP A 211 1.51 8.45 32.86
CA ASP A 211 0.07 8.30 32.67
C ASP A 211 -0.61 7.87 33.99
N THR A 212 -1.91 8.12 34.09
CA THR A 212 -2.74 7.55 35.16
C THR A 212 -3.23 6.17 34.73
N ILE A 213 -2.84 5.15 35.48
CA ILE A 213 -3.23 3.77 35.23
C ILE A 213 -4.04 3.20 36.40
N SER A 214 -4.72 2.09 36.17
CA SER A 214 -5.42 1.34 37.21
C SER A 214 -4.59 0.15 37.66
N LYS A 215 -4.07 0.19 38.88
CA LYS A 215 -3.39 -0.95 39.50
C LYS A 215 -4.43 -1.91 40.07
N ILE A 216 -4.41 -3.17 39.63
CA ILE A 216 -5.35 -4.17 40.09
C ILE A 216 -4.92 -4.67 41.47
N ASN A 217 -5.83 -4.58 42.44
CA ASN A 217 -5.60 -5.08 43.78
C ASN A 217 -5.66 -6.62 43.78
N ARG A 218 -4.63 -7.23 44.36
CA ARG A 218 -4.45 -8.68 44.44
C ARG A 218 -5.60 -9.36 45.17
N ALA A 219 -6.14 -8.74 46.22
CA ALA A 219 -7.15 -9.36 47.08
C ALA A 219 -8.51 -9.50 46.39
N ASN A 220 -8.96 -8.49 45.65
CA ASN A 220 -10.34 -8.42 45.15
C ASN A 220 -10.46 -8.20 43.63
N GLY A 221 -9.34 -7.98 42.91
CA GLY A 221 -9.35 -7.67 41.48
C GLY A 221 -9.83 -6.25 41.14
N LYS A 222 -10.10 -5.39 42.13
CA LYS A 222 -10.53 -4.01 41.89
C LYS A 222 -9.35 -3.12 41.53
N GLY A 223 -9.56 -2.25 40.55
CA GLY A 223 -8.60 -1.23 40.14
C GLY A 223 -8.48 -0.10 41.14
N THR A 224 -7.25 0.34 41.43
CA THR A 224 -6.95 1.56 42.18
C THR A 224 -6.09 2.47 41.30
N PRO A 225 -6.47 3.74 41.10
CA PRO A 225 -5.70 4.62 40.24
C PRO A 225 -4.30 4.90 40.83
N ARG A 226 -3.29 4.85 39.97
CA ARG A 226 -1.87 5.10 40.28
C ARG A 226 -1.26 5.90 39.13
N ILE A 227 -0.31 6.76 39.46
CA ILE A 227 0.54 7.38 38.45
C ILE A 227 1.61 6.36 38.06
N PHE A 228 1.70 6.06 36.78
CA PHE A 228 2.75 5.26 36.18
C PHE A 228 3.78 6.18 35.56
N LEU A 229 5.03 6.01 35.95
CA LEU A 229 6.17 6.70 35.35
C LEU A 229 7.14 5.68 34.78
N LEU A 230 7.60 5.94 33.56
CA LEU A 230 8.66 5.21 32.92
C LEU A 230 9.88 6.12 32.75
N THR A 231 10.99 5.75 33.36
CA THR A 231 12.29 6.39 33.16
C THR A 231 13.21 5.47 32.35
N LYS A 232 14.46 5.90 32.13
CA LYS A 232 15.46 5.07 31.44
C LYS A 232 15.89 3.86 32.27
N LYS A 233 15.82 3.95 33.61
CA LYS A 233 16.28 2.89 34.51
C LYS A 233 15.18 2.13 35.22
N SER A 234 14.02 2.73 35.48
CA SER A 234 12.98 2.10 36.31
C SER A 234 11.55 2.45 35.88
N VAL A 235 10.62 1.63 36.37
CA VAL A 235 9.18 1.87 36.36
C VAL A 235 8.76 2.27 37.77
N VAL A 236 8.14 3.42 37.91
CA VAL A 236 7.69 3.95 39.20
C VAL A 236 6.17 4.01 39.25
N LEU A 237 5.59 3.50 40.33
CA LEU A 237 4.17 3.57 40.65
C LEU A 237 3.97 4.50 41.84
N ALA A 238 3.28 5.61 41.63
CA ALA A 238 2.97 6.58 42.67
C ALA A 238 1.46 6.68 42.93
N ASP A 239 1.11 7.20 44.10
CA ASP A 239 -0.27 7.53 44.44
C ASP A 239 -0.77 8.73 43.61
N GLN A 240 -1.96 8.61 43.05
CA GLN A 240 -2.54 9.65 42.19
C GLN A 240 -2.86 10.95 42.95
N LYS A 241 -3.24 10.85 44.23
CA LYS A 241 -3.65 11.99 45.03
C LYS A 241 -2.45 12.66 45.67
N THR A 242 -1.57 11.87 46.31
CA THR A 242 -0.46 12.41 47.11
C THR A 242 0.85 12.53 46.36
N GLY A 243 0.99 11.89 45.19
CA GLY A 243 2.25 11.83 44.46
C GLY A 243 3.33 10.99 45.17
N GLN A 244 3.00 10.29 46.25
CA GLN A 244 3.97 9.46 46.96
C GLN A 244 4.29 8.19 46.18
N VAL A 245 5.58 7.89 46.03
CA VAL A 245 6.06 6.65 45.42
C VAL A 245 5.67 5.45 46.28
N LYS A 246 4.95 4.49 45.69
CA LYS A 246 4.53 3.22 46.35
C LYS A 246 5.39 2.04 45.92
N ALA A 247 5.86 2.04 44.68
CA ALA A 247 6.80 1.05 44.18
C ALA A 247 7.71 1.70 43.14
N SER A 248 8.97 1.28 43.12
CA SER A 248 9.94 1.58 42.08
C SER A 248 10.57 0.24 41.70
N VAL A 249 10.50 -0.11 40.42
CA VAL A 249 10.98 -1.37 39.86
C VAL A 249 12.06 -1.05 38.85
N PRO A 250 13.34 -1.36 39.12
CA PRO A 250 14.39 -1.26 38.12
C PRO A 250 14.04 -2.11 36.89
N LEU A 251 14.31 -1.59 35.69
CA LEU A 251 14.08 -2.32 34.43
C LEU A 251 14.93 -3.60 34.33
N LEU A 252 16.03 -3.68 35.08
CA LEU A 252 16.86 -4.89 35.18
C LEU A 252 16.13 -6.05 35.87
N ASP A 253 15.20 -5.75 36.78
CA ASP A 253 14.41 -6.72 37.54
C ASP A 253 13.16 -7.18 36.76
N LEU A 254 12.88 -6.58 35.60
CA LEU A 254 11.74 -6.95 34.76
C LEU A 254 12.11 -8.16 33.87
N ALA A 255 11.35 -9.24 33.97
CA ALA A 255 11.57 -10.48 33.21
C ALA A 255 10.82 -10.47 31.87
N SER A 256 9.52 -10.18 31.92
CA SER A 256 8.64 -10.21 30.74
C SER A 256 7.36 -9.40 30.99
N VAL A 257 6.64 -9.11 29.92
CA VAL A 257 5.31 -8.50 29.98
C VAL A 257 4.30 -9.46 29.38
N SER A 258 3.20 -9.71 30.08
CA SER A 258 2.10 -10.54 29.56
C SER A 258 0.87 -9.69 29.28
N VAL A 259 0.25 -9.92 28.13
CA VAL A 259 -1.00 -9.28 27.70
C VAL A 259 -1.96 -10.31 27.11
N SER A 260 -3.25 -9.97 27.09
CA SER A 260 -4.28 -10.75 26.40
C SER A 260 -4.26 -10.53 24.87
N LYS A 261 -4.93 -11.43 24.15
CA LYS A 261 -5.23 -11.27 22.72
C LYS A 261 -6.45 -10.36 22.48
N GLN A 262 -7.24 -10.09 23.51
CA GLN A 262 -8.52 -9.37 23.41
C GLN A 262 -8.37 -7.84 23.40
N SER A 263 -9.50 -7.16 23.18
CA SER A 263 -9.60 -5.69 23.13
C SER A 263 -9.71 -5.07 24.53
N ASP A 264 -8.71 -5.30 25.37
CA ASP A 264 -8.62 -4.74 26.72
C ASP A 264 -7.26 -4.08 26.98
N GLY A 265 -7.24 -3.23 28.02
CA GLY A 265 -6.07 -2.47 28.46
C GLY A 265 -5.25 -3.15 29.56
N PHE A 266 -5.46 -4.44 29.87
CA PHE A 266 -4.74 -5.12 30.95
C PHE A 266 -3.39 -5.66 30.50
N PHE A 267 -2.40 -5.51 31.37
CA PHE A 267 -1.06 -6.06 31.19
C PHE A 267 -0.44 -6.42 32.54
N ALA A 268 0.39 -7.45 32.54
CA ALA A 268 1.14 -7.88 33.71
C ALA A 268 2.64 -7.63 33.52
N LEU A 269 3.26 -7.01 34.51
CA LEU A 269 4.72 -6.87 34.62
C LEU A 269 5.22 -8.03 35.48
N LYS A 270 5.95 -8.96 34.86
CA LYS A 270 6.55 -10.11 35.54
C LYS A 270 7.98 -9.79 35.95
N LEU A 271 8.27 -9.99 37.22
CA LEU A 271 9.59 -9.70 37.78
C LEU A 271 10.48 -10.95 37.78
N LYS A 272 11.80 -10.75 37.69
CA LYS A 272 12.77 -11.85 37.78
C LYS A 272 12.77 -12.40 39.19
N GLU A 273 12.60 -13.72 39.30
CA GLU A 273 12.71 -14.43 40.57
C GLU A 273 14.09 -14.18 41.19
N GLY A 274 14.15 -13.89 42.50
CA GLY A 274 15.39 -13.57 43.21
C GLY A 274 15.79 -12.09 43.23
N SER A 275 15.13 -11.21 42.45
CA SER A 275 15.38 -9.76 42.54
C SER A 275 14.76 -9.14 43.80
N ALA A 276 15.35 -8.04 44.31
CA ALA A 276 14.80 -7.30 45.45
C ALA A 276 13.35 -6.81 45.19
N SER A 277 13.04 -6.50 43.93
CA SER A 277 11.69 -6.11 43.50
C SER A 277 10.68 -7.26 43.55
N ALA A 278 11.12 -8.51 43.34
CA ALA A 278 10.28 -9.70 43.34
C ALA A 278 9.66 -10.02 44.71
N VAL A 279 10.20 -9.49 45.82
CA VAL A 279 9.59 -9.59 47.16
C VAL A 279 8.16 -9.03 47.16
N LYS A 280 7.93 -7.97 46.39
CA LYS A 280 6.59 -7.42 46.22
C LYS A 280 5.75 -8.29 45.30
N GLY A 281 6.31 -9.12 44.43
CA GLY A 281 5.61 -9.91 43.40
C GLY A 281 5.15 -9.07 42.22
N ASP A 282 4.59 -9.73 41.22
CA ASP A 282 4.17 -9.17 39.94
C ASP A 282 3.08 -8.09 40.10
N PHE A 283 2.99 -7.26 39.06
CA PHE A 283 2.01 -6.18 38.96
C PHE A 283 1.04 -6.45 37.82
N LEU A 284 -0.26 -6.50 38.13
CA LEU A 284 -1.33 -6.48 37.14
C LEU A 284 -1.89 -5.05 37.06
N LEU A 285 -1.85 -4.48 35.87
CA LEU A 285 -2.16 -3.08 35.58
C LEU A 285 -3.16 -2.98 34.42
N SER A 286 -3.90 -1.88 34.35
CA SER A 286 -4.79 -1.56 33.25
C SER A 286 -4.62 -0.11 32.80
N SER A 287 -4.47 0.13 31.50
CA SER A 287 -4.35 1.47 30.89
C SER A 287 -4.94 1.48 29.48
N GLU A 288 -5.50 2.64 29.08
CA GLU A 288 -5.94 2.90 27.70
C GLU A 288 -4.76 3.03 26.73
N ARG A 289 -3.56 3.34 27.23
CA ARG A 289 -2.32 3.51 26.47
C ARG A 289 -1.41 2.29 26.52
N LEU A 290 -1.97 1.11 26.78
CA LEU A 290 -1.23 -0.16 26.88
C LEU A 290 -0.21 -0.35 25.75
N ILE A 291 -0.62 -0.11 24.50
CA ILE A 291 0.23 -0.33 23.32
C ILE A 291 1.47 0.56 23.37
N GLU A 292 1.33 1.83 23.74
CA GLU A 292 2.46 2.74 23.89
C GLU A 292 3.36 2.36 25.05
N ILE A 293 2.77 2.07 26.23
CA ILE A 293 3.51 1.72 27.44
C ILE A 293 4.41 0.51 27.18
N ILE A 294 3.87 -0.55 26.60
CA ILE A 294 4.62 -1.79 26.36
C ILE A 294 5.65 -1.59 25.25
N THR A 295 5.32 -0.85 24.20
CA THR A 295 6.29 -0.55 23.12
C THR A 295 7.49 0.22 23.68
N LYS A 296 7.27 1.24 24.52
CA LYS A 296 8.36 1.98 25.18
C LYS A 296 9.18 1.10 26.11
N LEU A 297 8.54 0.25 26.92
CA LEU A 297 9.22 -0.71 27.77
C LEU A 297 10.11 -1.66 26.96
N TYR A 298 9.57 -2.21 25.88
CA TYR A 298 10.29 -3.11 24.97
C TYR A 298 11.50 -2.40 24.35
N ARG A 299 11.31 -1.20 23.79
CA ARG A 299 12.38 -0.42 23.17
C ARG A 299 13.51 -0.08 24.16
N LEU A 300 13.18 0.29 25.39
CA LEU A 300 14.16 0.56 26.46
C LEU A 300 14.90 -0.68 26.93
N SER A 301 14.27 -1.85 26.87
CA SER A 301 14.95 -3.11 27.15
C SER A 301 15.93 -3.48 26.04
N ALA A 302 15.53 -3.32 24.77
CA ALA A 302 16.33 -3.69 23.61
C ALA A 302 17.51 -2.74 23.35
N ALA A 303 17.37 -1.46 23.72
CA ALA A 303 18.43 -0.46 23.55
C ALA A 303 19.62 -0.67 24.51
N ASN A 304 19.49 -1.51 25.52
CA ASN A 304 20.53 -1.73 26.52
C ASN A 304 21.27 -3.04 26.23
N ALA A 305 22.52 -2.94 25.77
CA ALA A 305 23.32 -4.06 25.27
C ALA A 305 23.59 -5.17 26.30
N GLU A 306 23.49 -4.86 27.60
CA GLU A 306 23.66 -5.83 28.70
C GLU A 306 22.36 -6.59 29.03
N ARG A 307 21.25 -6.32 28.33
CA ARG A 307 19.93 -6.90 28.63
C ARG A 307 19.52 -7.93 27.60
N VAL A 308 18.96 -9.04 28.08
CA VAL A 308 18.06 -9.87 27.25
C VAL A 308 16.84 -9.02 26.90
N PRO A 309 16.45 -8.93 25.61
CA PRO A 309 15.25 -8.20 25.20
C PRO A 309 14.03 -8.66 26.00
N LEU A 310 13.23 -7.71 26.47
CA LEU A 310 12.03 -8.00 27.23
C LEU A 310 11.08 -8.87 26.40
N SER A 311 10.76 -10.06 26.89
CA SER A 311 9.79 -10.93 26.22
C SER A 311 8.37 -10.38 26.42
N VAL A 312 7.60 -10.31 25.33
CA VAL A 312 6.18 -9.92 25.35
C VAL A 312 5.35 -11.16 25.02
N ASP A 313 4.66 -11.68 26.02
CA ASP A 313 3.81 -12.86 25.94
C ASP A 313 2.35 -12.44 25.71
N ILE A 314 1.73 -12.97 24.65
CA ILE A 314 0.37 -12.62 24.24
C ILE A 314 -0.52 -13.87 24.33
N SER A 315 -1.23 -13.99 25.45
CA SER A 315 -2.08 -15.15 25.76
C SER A 315 -3.30 -14.70 26.57
N ASP A 316 -4.45 -15.33 26.31
CA ASP A 316 -5.68 -15.10 27.08
C ASP A 316 -5.66 -15.78 28.45
N GLU A 317 -4.60 -16.54 28.73
CA GLU A 317 -4.33 -17.13 30.03
C GLU A 317 -2.84 -17.01 30.36
N PHE A 318 -2.51 -16.40 31.48
CA PHE A 318 -1.14 -16.34 31.99
C PHE A 318 -1.10 -16.33 33.52
N LEU A 319 0.01 -16.86 34.06
CA LEU A 319 0.26 -16.88 35.50
C LEU A 319 0.96 -15.60 35.96
N VAL A 320 0.57 -15.10 37.13
CA VAL A 320 1.24 -14.00 37.85
C VAL A 320 1.57 -14.44 39.28
N GLN A 321 2.74 -14.04 39.76
CA GLN A 321 3.22 -14.33 41.11
C GLN A 321 2.87 -13.18 42.06
N PHE A 322 1.92 -13.39 42.98
CA PHE A 322 1.57 -12.43 44.02
C PHE A 322 2.19 -12.82 45.36
N LYS A 323 3.37 -12.28 45.66
CA LYS A 323 4.19 -12.68 46.82
C LYS A 323 4.45 -14.20 46.77
N ASN A 324 3.72 -15.00 47.54
CA ASN A 324 3.87 -16.45 47.58
C ASN A 324 2.81 -17.18 46.72
N ASP A 325 1.72 -16.51 46.33
CA ASP A 325 0.61 -17.13 45.59
C ASP A 325 0.81 -17.03 44.08
N LYS A 326 0.74 -18.18 43.38
CA LYS A 326 0.59 -18.23 41.91
C LYS A 326 -0.88 -18.09 41.56
N VAL A 327 -1.22 -17.03 40.82
CA VAL A 327 -2.59 -16.73 40.39
C VAL A 327 -2.65 -16.75 38.87
N CYS A 328 -3.61 -17.49 38.32
CA CYS A 328 -3.93 -17.46 36.90
C CYS A 328 -4.82 -16.26 36.59
N VAL A 329 -4.48 -15.51 35.55
CA VAL A 329 -5.34 -14.46 34.98
C VAL A 329 -5.92 -15.01 33.69
N LYS A 330 -7.25 -15.13 33.63
CA LYS A 330 -8.00 -15.65 32.48
C LYS A 330 -8.88 -14.58 31.88
N PHE A 331 -8.79 -14.40 30.57
CA PHE A 331 -9.57 -13.43 29.81
C PHE A 331 -10.74 -14.13 29.13
N ILE A 332 -11.95 -13.64 29.39
CA ILE A 332 -13.19 -14.23 28.87
C ILE A 332 -13.99 -13.13 28.19
N GLN A 333 -14.48 -13.41 26.99
CA GLN A 333 -15.45 -12.55 26.34
C GLN A 333 -16.79 -12.68 27.04
N GLY A 334 -17.37 -11.56 27.48
CA GLY A 334 -18.62 -11.58 28.23
C GLY A 334 -19.50 -10.38 27.92
N SER A 335 -20.81 -10.54 28.15
CA SER A 335 -21.77 -9.44 28.12
C SER A 335 -21.36 -8.37 29.16
N PRO A 336 -21.39 -7.07 28.82
CA PRO A 336 -20.97 -6.00 29.72
C PRO A 336 -21.85 -6.00 30.98
N ARG A 337 -21.33 -6.56 32.09
CA ARG A 337 -22.05 -6.62 33.37
C ARG A 337 -21.91 -5.34 34.20
N ASN A 338 -21.19 -4.33 33.73
CA ASN A 338 -21.16 -2.94 34.24
C ASN A 338 -20.23 -2.09 33.36
N GLY A 339 -20.82 -1.31 32.45
CA GLY A 339 -20.10 -0.39 31.56
C GLY A 339 -19.41 -1.05 30.35
N ASN A 340 -19.07 -0.22 29.37
CA ASN A 340 -18.41 -0.63 28.11
C ASN A 340 -16.92 -0.99 28.28
N SER A 341 -16.43 -1.20 29.50
CA SER A 341 -15.01 -1.43 29.79
C SER A 341 -14.76 -2.80 30.41
N ALA A 342 -13.57 -3.34 30.13
CA ALA A 342 -13.15 -4.62 30.69
C ALA A 342 -13.02 -4.53 32.22
N SER A 343 -13.51 -5.55 32.93
CA SER A 343 -13.51 -5.58 34.39
C SER A 343 -12.84 -6.85 34.92
N CYS A 344 -12.08 -6.71 36.01
CA CYS A 344 -11.37 -7.81 36.66
C CYS A 344 -12.04 -8.17 37.98
N LYS A 345 -12.23 -9.47 38.24
CA LYS A 345 -12.79 -9.99 39.48
C LYS A 345 -12.01 -11.21 39.95
N ARG A 346 -11.75 -11.30 41.26
CA ARG A 346 -11.19 -12.51 41.86
C ARG A 346 -12.30 -13.55 42.06
N LYS A 347 -12.15 -14.72 41.44
CA LYS A 347 -13.11 -15.83 41.55
C LYS A 347 -12.76 -16.74 42.72
N ASN A 348 -11.48 -17.04 42.88
CA ASN A 348 -10.96 -17.85 43.97
C ASN A 348 -9.51 -17.43 44.28
N ASN A 349 -8.85 -18.14 45.21
CA ASN A 349 -7.49 -17.81 45.63
C ASN A 349 -6.45 -17.93 44.50
N ARG A 350 -6.72 -18.70 43.44
CA ARG A 350 -5.79 -18.97 42.33
C ARG A 350 -6.24 -18.42 40.98
N LEU A 351 -7.38 -17.72 40.90
CA LEU A 351 -7.97 -17.26 39.64
C LEU A 351 -8.50 -15.83 39.72
N LEU A 352 -7.99 -15.00 38.81
CA LEU A 352 -8.56 -13.72 38.42
C LEU A 352 -9.17 -13.86 37.03
N GLU A 353 -10.42 -13.42 36.89
CA GLU A 353 -11.13 -13.43 35.62
C GLU A 353 -11.31 -11.99 35.14
N VAL A 354 -10.91 -11.73 33.91
CA VAL A 354 -11.12 -10.46 33.21
C VAL A 354 -12.22 -10.66 32.19
N SER A 355 -13.36 -10.02 32.41
CA SER A 355 -14.46 -9.98 31.45
C SER A 355 -14.22 -8.83 30.48
N VAL A 356 -14.00 -9.16 29.21
CA VAL A 356 -13.81 -8.18 28.13
C VAL A 356 -15.13 -8.05 27.36
N PRO A 357 -15.61 -6.82 27.12
CA PRO A 357 -16.80 -6.60 26.30
C PRO A 357 -16.54 -7.12 24.89
N SER A 358 -17.50 -7.85 24.33
CA SER A 358 -17.48 -8.16 22.90
C SER A 358 -17.60 -6.85 22.11
N THR A 359 -16.55 -6.49 21.38
CA THR A 359 -16.65 -5.46 20.33
C THR A 359 -17.54 -6.01 19.22
N PRO A 360 -18.59 -5.28 18.78
CA PRO A 360 -19.45 -5.71 17.68
C PRO A 360 -18.69 -5.84 16.35
#